data_AF-A0A6N6KJE0-F1
#
_entry.id   AF-A0A6N6KJE0-F1
#
_cell.length_a   1.000
_cell.length_b   1.000
_cell.length_c   1.000
_cell.angle_alpha   90.00
_cell.angle_beta   90.00
_cell.angle_gamma   90.00
#
_symmetry.space_group_name_H-M   'P 1'
#
loop_
_entity.id
_entity.type
_entity.pdbx_description
1 polymer ?
#
loop_
_entity_poly.entity_id
_entity_poly.type
_entity_poly.pdbx_seq_one_letter_code
_entity_poly.pdbx_strand_id
1 'polypeptide(L)'
;SGEDVDKKVSVLSGGERARLAMACLLLKPFNLLVLDEPTNHLDIISKDILKKALLDFDGTLIVVSHDREFLSGLTDKTVEFRDQKLFTHLGDVNYFLDKRAMDNMRDVEMSTKAQKSSESVNPEKAIKQISYEERKKLMRAISNAEKKIERLEEEIANYEKAMEDPGFYTTPGSEEKLKDYQQKKAELEEVMEAWEEASIALDEAGD
;
A
#
# COMPACT_ATOMS: atom_id res chain seq x y z
N SER A 1 -6.59 14.77 29.57
CA SER A 1 -6.87 16.14 29.98
C SER A 1 -8.32 16.46 29.64
N GLY A 2 -9.12 16.88 30.62
CA GLY A 2 -10.58 17.05 30.47
C GLY A 2 -11.01 18.37 29.82
N GLU A 3 -10.10 19.32 29.61
CA GLU A 3 -10.42 20.64 29.04
C GLU A 3 -10.61 20.65 27.51
N ASP A 4 -10.22 19.58 26.80
CA ASP A 4 -10.42 19.47 25.35
C ASP A 4 -11.87 19.12 24.95
N VAL A 5 -12.67 18.61 25.89
CA VAL A 5 -14.04 18.13 25.62
C VAL A 5 -15.00 19.30 25.36
N ASP A 6 -14.73 20.46 25.96
CA ASP A 6 -15.55 21.68 25.81
C ASP A 6 -15.12 22.58 24.63
N LYS A 7 -14.11 22.16 23.84
CA LYS A 7 -13.69 22.91 22.65
C LYS A 7 -14.76 22.85 21.57
N LYS A 8 -15.06 24.00 20.95
CA LYS A 8 -15.95 24.06 19.79
C LYS A 8 -15.37 23.23 18.64
N VAL A 9 -16.23 22.50 17.92
CA VAL A 9 -15.83 21.68 16.76
C VAL A 9 -15.09 22.50 15.69
N SER A 10 -15.34 23.81 15.63
CA SER A 10 -14.66 24.75 14.72
C SER A 10 -13.17 24.92 14.99
N VAL A 11 -12.67 24.61 16.19
CA VAL A 11 -11.25 24.75 16.56
C VAL A 11 -10.45 23.45 16.46
N LEU A 12 -11.13 22.34 16.13
CA LEU A 12 -10.49 21.04 15.95
C LEU A 12 -9.76 20.96 14.61
N SER A 13 -8.60 20.31 14.60
CA SER A 13 -7.87 19.92 13.38
C SER A 13 -8.71 18.97 12.51
N GLY A 14 -8.34 18.83 11.23
CA GLY A 14 -9.05 17.94 10.30
C GLY A 14 -9.19 16.50 10.83
N GLY A 15 -8.12 15.94 11.39
CA GLY A 15 -8.12 14.58 11.98
C GLY A 15 -8.93 14.47 13.27
N GLU A 16 -8.99 15.52 14.10
CA GLU A 16 -9.84 15.55 15.29
C GLU A 16 -11.33 15.63 14.92
N ARG A 17 -11.69 16.39 13.89
CA ARG A 17 -13.07 16.43 13.38
C ARG A 17 -13.50 15.09 12.78
N ALA A 18 -12.61 14.42 12.05
CA ALA A 18 -12.88 13.09 11.50
C ALA A 18 -13.09 12.05 12.63
N ARG A 19 -12.23 12.04 13.66
CA ARG A 19 -12.38 11.17 14.84
C ARG A 19 -13.68 11.46 15.61
N LEU A 20 -14.03 12.73 15.78
CA LEU A 20 -15.30 13.11 16.43
C LEU A 20 -16.51 12.68 15.60
N ALA A 21 -16.47 12.87 14.27
CA ALA A 21 -17.54 12.44 13.38
C ALA A 21 -17.73 10.92 13.39
N MET A 22 -16.63 10.15 13.37
CA MET A 22 -16.66 8.70 13.55
C MET A 22 -17.25 8.27 14.89
N ALA A 23 -16.80 8.87 16.00
CA ALA A 23 -17.33 8.55 17.32
C ALA A 23 -18.84 8.84 17.40
N CYS A 24 -19.28 9.99 16.86
CA CYS A 24 -20.69 10.33 16.76
C CYS A 24 -21.49 9.35 15.88
N LEU A 25 -20.88 8.82 14.82
CA LEU A 25 -21.51 7.88 13.91
C LEU A 25 -21.66 6.50 14.56
N LEU A 26 -20.66 6.03 15.31
CA LEU A 26 -20.68 4.77 16.06
C LEU A 26 -21.62 4.80 17.27
N LEU A 27 -21.85 5.98 17.86
CA LEU A 27 -22.77 6.15 19.00
C LEU A 27 -24.25 6.13 18.62
N LYS A 28 -24.57 6.20 17.33
CA LYS A 28 -25.95 6.10 16.86
C LYS A 28 -26.28 4.63 16.55
N PRO A 29 -27.50 4.16 16.89
CA PRO A 29 -27.90 2.78 16.65
C PRO A 29 -28.19 2.56 15.17
N PHE A 30 -27.15 2.33 14.38
CA PHE A 30 -27.25 1.93 12.98
C PHE A 30 -26.95 0.43 12.86
N ASN A 31 -27.71 -0.26 12.00
CA ASN A 31 -27.54 -1.68 11.70
C ASN A 31 -26.72 -1.93 10.43
N LEU A 32 -26.54 -0.90 9.61
CA LEU A 32 -25.78 -0.93 8.35
C LEU A 32 -24.96 0.35 8.23
N LEU A 33 -23.67 0.19 7.98
CA LEU A 33 -22.74 1.28 7.71
C LEU A 33 -22.15 1.11 6.30
N VAL A 34 -22.24 2.17 5.49
CA VAL A 34 -21.66 2.21 4.14
C VAL A 34 -20.58 3.28 4.10
N LEU A 35 -19.36 2.90 3.74
CA LEU A 35 -18.20 3.77 3.68
C LEU A 35 -17.58 3.74 2.28
N ASP A 36 -17.36 4.91 1.71
CA ASP A 36 -16.69 5.10 0.42
C ASP A 36 -15.38 5.84 0.66
N GLU A 37 -14.26 5.20 0.34
CA GLU A 37 -12.88 5.69 0.58
C GLU A 37 -12.65 6.32 1.97
N PRO A 38 -12.96 5.60 3.07
CA PRO A 38 -12.93 6.18 4.43
C PRO A 38 -11.52 6.47 4.94
N THR A 39 -10.49 5.96 4.27
CA THR A 39 -9.07 6.15 4.61
C THR A 39 -8.47 7.41 4.00
N ASN A 40 -9.20 8.08 3.10
CA ASN A 40 -8.71 9.26 2.41
C ASN A 40 -8.48 10.41 3.40
N HIS A 41 -7.33 11.08 3.28
CA HIS A 41 -6.88 12.14 4.20
C HIS A 41 -6.66 11.70 5.67
N LEU A 42 -6.55 10.40 5.96
CA LEU A 42 -6.17 9.89 7.28
C LEU A 42 -4.69 9.51 7.36
N ASP A 43 -4.05 9.90 8.45
CA ASP A 43 -2.72 9.41 8.82
C ASP A 43 -2.79 7.96 9.33
N ILE A 44 -1.64 7.28 9.39
CA ILE A 44 -1.53 5.85 9.73
C ILE A 44 -2.19 5.54 11.08
N ILE A 45 -2.00 6.40 12.09
CA ILE A 45 -2.57 6.18 13.43
C ILE A 45 -4.10 6.29 13.37
N SER A 46 -4.63 7.27 12.63
CA SER A 46 -6.07 7.42 12.45
C SER A 46 -6.69 6.25 11.66
N LYS A 47 -5.98 5.70 10.67
CA LYS A 47 -6.43 4.49 9.93
C LYS A 47 -6.56 3.28 10.86
N ASP A 48 -5.58 3.06 11.74
CA ASP A 48 -5.62 1.96 12.71
C ASP A 48 -6.77 2.10 13.71
N ILE A 49 -7.03 3.32 14.19
CA ILE A 49 -8.15 3.59 15.10
C ILE A 49 -9.48 3.35 14.40
N LEU A 50 -9.65 3.85 13.17
CA LEU A 50 -10.81 3.62 12.33
C LEU A 50 -11.04 2.11 12.11
N LYS A 51 -9.98 1.37 11.75
CA LYS A 51 -10.05 -0.09 11.51
C LYS A 51 -10.52 -0.83 12.76
N LYS A 52 -9.95 -0.53 13.94
CA LYS A 52 -10.38 -1.13 15.22
C LYS A 52 -11.84 -0.81 15.53
N ALA A 53 -12.25 0.44 15.36
CA ALA A 53 -13.60 0.87 15.65
C ALA A 53 -14.65 0.22 14.72
N LEU A 54 -14.27 -0.08 13.46
CA LEU A 54 -15.11 -0.81 12.53
C LEU A 54 -15.15 -2.32 12.80
N LEU A 55 -14.08 -2.91 13.33
CA LEU A 55 -14.07 -4.31 13.75
C LEU A 55 -14.99 -4.55 14.96
N ASP A 56 -15.06 -3.58 15.87
CA ASP A 56 -15.93 -3.63 17.05
C ASP A 56 -17.40 -3.25 16.74
N PHE A 57 -17.73 -2.96 15.48
CA PHE A 57 -19.08 -2.57 15.09
C PHE A 57 -19.98 -3.81 14.94
N ASP A 58 -20.99 -3.94 15.81
CA ASP A 58 -21.93 -5.07 15.84
C ASP A 58 -22.93 -5.13 14.64
N GLY A 59 -22.84 -4.20 13.69
CA GLY A 59 -23.73 -4.12 12.53
C GLY A 59 -23.11 -4.66 11.23
N THR A 60 -23.82 -4.48 10.12
CA THR A 60 -23.29 -4.80 8.78
C THR A 60 -22.42 -3.66 8.28
N LEU A 61 -21.22 -3.96 7.79
CA LEU A 61 -20.33 -3.00 7.15
C LEU A 61 -20.25 -3.27 5.64
N ILE A 62 -20.40 -2.22 4.84
CA ILE A 62 -20.05 -2.20 3.42
C ILE A 62 -19.00 -1.11 3.25
N VAL A 63 -17.82 -1.50 2.76
CA VAL A 63 -16.71 -0.58 2.57
C VAL A 63 -16.16 -0.71 1.15
N VAL A 64 -15.91 0.45 0.54
CA VAL A 64 -15.20 0.60 -0.73
C VAL A 64 -13.90 1.33 -0.41
N SER A 65 -12.77 0.73 -0.77
CA SER A 65 -11.45 1.29 -0.52
C SER A 65 -10.44 0.73 -1.52
N HIS A 66 -9.52 1.55 -1.98
CA HIS A 66 -8.34 1.11 -2.73
C HIS A 66 -7.20 0.63 -1.81
N ASP A 67 -7.25 0.95 -0.52
CA ASP A 67 -6.26 0.56 0.49
C ASP A 67 -6.45 -0.91 0.94
N ARG A 68 -5.58 -1.80 0.43
CA ARG A 68 -5.65 -3.25 0.70
C ARG A 68 -5.30 -3.59 2.15
N GLU A 69 -4.35 -2.87 2.75
CA GLU A 69 -3.89 -3.13 4.12
C GLU A 69 -4.97 -2.75 5.13
N PHE A 70 -5.71 -1.68 4.84
CA PHE A 70 -6.90 -1.32 5.60
C PHE A 70 -8.00 -2.39 5.52
N LEU A 71 -8.31 -2.88 4.31
CA LEU A 71 -9.36 -3.89 4.09
C LEU A 71 -8.99 -5.28 4.62
N SER A 72 -7.70 -5.60 4.67
CA SER A 72 -7.17 -6.88 5.14
C SER A 72 -7.62 -7.16 6.58
N GLY A 73 -8.30 -8.29 6.79
CA GLY A 73 -8.85 -8.68 8.09
C GLY A 73 -9.99 -7.79 8.62
N LEU A 74 -10.48 -6.81 7.84
CA LEU A 74 -11.67 -6.01 8.18
C LEU A 74 -12.96 -6.60 7.56
N THR A 75 -12.85 -7.28 6.42
CA THR A 75 -14.00 -7.81 5.68
C THR A 75 -13.96 -9.33 5.59
N ASP A 76 -15.12 -9.97 5.80
CA ASP A 76 -15.28 -11.43 5.66
C ASP A 76 -15.71 -11.87 4.26
N LYS A 77 -16.13 -10.91 3.43
CA LYS A 77 -16.64 -11.13 2.06
C LYS A 77 -16.15 -10.02 1.15
N THR A 78 -15.74 -10.39 -0.05
CA THR A 78 -15.31 -9.47 -1.09
C THR A 78 -16.25 -9.57 -2.29
N VAL A 79 -16.73 -8.42 -2.77
CA VAL A 79 -17.57 -8.35 -3.97
C VAL A 79 -16.77 -7.72 -5.11
N GLU A 80 -16.56 -8.50 -6.16
CA GLU A 80 -15.91 -8.04 -7.38
C GLU A 80 -16.96 -7.58 -8.39
N PHE A 81 -16.74 -6.43 -9.01
CA PHE A 81 -17.49 -5.98 -10.17
C PHE A 81 -16.68 -6.24 -11.45
N ARG A 82 -17.18 -7.12 -12.33
CA ARG A 82 -16.53 -7.48 -13.59
C ARG A 82 -17.58 -7.71 -14.67
N ASP A 83 -17.36 -7.18 -15.88
CA ASP A 83 -18.26 -7.33 -17.03
C ASP A 83 -19.74 -7.01 -16.74
N GLN A 84 -19.98 -5.93 -15.96
CA GLN A 84 -21.31 -5.53 -15.48
C GLN A 84 -22.04 -6.58 -14.60
N LYS A 85 -21.29 -7.55 -14.06
CA LYS A 85 -21.78 -8.59 -13.15
C LYS A 85 -21.07 -8.47 -11.80
N LEU A 86 -21.78 -8.86 -10.74
CA LEU A 86 -21.27 -8.92 -9.38
C LEU A 86 -20.90 -10.36 -9.04
N PHE A 87 -19.67 -10.57 -8.58
CA PHE A 87 -19.17 -11.86 -8.11
C PHE A 87 -18.82 -11.75 -6.63
N THR A 88 -19.45 -12.58 -5.80
CA THR A 88 -19.21 -12.59 -4.36
C THR A 88 -18.23 -13.70 -4.01
N HIS A 89 -17.17 -13.34 -3.31
CA HIS A 89 -16.13 -14.23 -2.83
C HIS A 89 -16.15 -14.24 -1.29
N LEU A 90 -16.02 -15.44 -0.73
CA LEU A 90 -15.92 -15.62 0.71
C LEU A 90 -14.45 -15.44 1.11
N GLY A 91 -14.17 -14.64 2.12
CA GLY A 91 -12.82 -14.23 2.50
C GLY A 91 -12.52 -12.76 2.20
N ASP A 92 -11.42 -12.30 2.76
CA ASP A 92 -10.93 -10.94 2.60
C ASP A 92 -10.44 -10.67 1.16
N VAL A 93 -10.06 -9.43 0.90
CA VAL A 93 -9.62 -8.99 -0.43
C VAL A 93 -8.38 -9.77 -0.89
N ASN A 94 -7.50 -10.17 0.02
CA ASN A 94 -6.28 -10.91 -0.31
C ASN A 94 -6.62 -12.34 -0.74
N TYR A 95 -7.48 -13.04 0.00
CA TYR A 95 -7.95 -14.36 -0.37
C TYR A 95 -8.65 -14.36 -1.73
N PHE A 96 -9.42 -13.32 -2.03
CA PHE A 96 -10.04 -13.16 -3.34
C PHE A 96 -9.00 -12.95 -4.46
N LEU A 97 -8.00 -12.10 -4.26
CA LEU A 97 -6.92 -11.86 -5.23
C LEU A 97 -6.13 -13.13 -5.51
N ASP A 98 -5.76 -13.88 -4.46
CA ASP A 98 -5.06 -15.16 -4.56
C ASP A 98 -5.89 -16.19 -5.34
N LYS A 99 -7.18 -16.31 -5.02
CA LYS A 99 -8.09 -17.22 -5.72
C LYS A 99 -8.27 -16.83 -7.19
N ARG A 100 -8.33 -15.53 -7.50
CA ARG A 100 -8.43 -15.03 -8.87
C ARG A 100 -7.16 -15.31 -9.68
N ALA A 101 -5.99 -15.21 -9.07
CA ALA A 101 -4.73 -15.63 -9.69
C ALA A 101 -4.77 -17.14 -10.03
N MET A 102 -5.22 -17.99 -9.10
CA MET A 102 -5.36 -19.43 -9.31
C MET A 102 -6.39 -19.81 -10.40
N ASP A 103 -7.54 -19.12 -10.45
CA ASP A 103 -8.58 -19.40 -11.46
C ASP A 103 -8.15 -18.91 -12.86
N ASN A 104 -7.46 -17.77 -12.96
CA ASN A 104 -6.87 -17.31 -14.22
C ASN A 104 -5.83 -18.33 -14.77
N MET A 105 -5.01 -18.92 -13.90
CA MET A 105 -4.08 -19.98 -14.30
C MET A 105 -4.80 -21.22 -14.85
N ARG A 106 -5.92 -21.62 -14.23
CA ARG A 106 -6.72 -22.79 -14.66
C ARG A 106 -7.41 -22.58 -16.01
N ASP A 107 -7.91 -21.38 -16.28
CA ASP A 107 -8.52 -21.06 -17.58
C ASP A 107 -7.49 -21.06 -18.71
N VAL A 108 -6.25 -20.66 -18.43
CA VAL A 108 -5.11 -20.75 -19.36
C VAL A 108 -4.69 -22.23 -19.57
N GLU A 109 -4.74 -23.07 -18.54
CA GLU A 109 -4.48 -24.51 -18.66
C GLU A 109 -5.55 -25.26 -19.47
N MET A 110 -6.83 -24.95 -19.29
CA MET A 110 -7.91 -25.59 -20.06
C MET A 110 -7.93 -25.16 -21.53
N SER A 111 -7.64 -23.89 -21.82
CA SER A 111 -7.52 -23.40 -23.20
C SER A 111 -6.29 -23.97 -23.93
N THR A 112 -5.17 -24.19 -23.22
CA THR A 112 -3.98 -24.86 -23.79
C THR A 112 -4.14 -26.37 -23.98
N LYS A 113 -5.00 -27.04 -23.21
CA LYS A 113 -5.27 -28.49 -23.33
C LYS A 113 -6.12 -28.85 -24.57
N ALA A 114 -6.97 -27.94 -25.04
CA ALA A 114 -7.74 -28.11 -26.28
C ALA A 114 -6.88 -28.01 -27.56
N GLN A 115 -5.62 -27.57 -27.44
CA GLN A 115 -4.73 -27.29 -28.57
C GLN A 115 -3.54 -28.26 -28.73
N LYS A 116 -3.39 -29.25 -27.83
CA LYS A 116 -2.25 -30.20 -27.82
C LYS A 116 -2.62 -31.63 -28.22
N SER A 117 -3.15 -31.78 -29.44
CA SER A 117 -3.19 -33.07 -30.15
C SER A 117 -2.24 -33.06 -31.35
N SER A 118 -0.95 -32.84 -31.12
CA SER A 118 0.12 -33.18 -32.07
C SER A 118 1.50 -32.95 -31.45
N GLU A 119 2.26 -34.03 -31.36
CA GLU A 119 3.73 -34.12 -31.44
C GLU A 119 4.62 -33.56 -30.29
N SER A 120 5.03 -34.51 -29.44
CA SER A 120 6.40 -34.90 -29.01
C SER A 120 7.52 -33.86 -28.74
N VAL A 121 8.00 -33.91 -27.47
CA VAL A 121 9.41 -33.93 -26.95
C VAL A 121 10.35 -32.79 -27.44
N ASN A 122 10.93 -31.88 -26.65
CA ASN A 122 11.55 -31.92 -25.32
C ASN A 122 11.74 -30.46 -24.77
N PRO A 123 12.53 -30.21 -23.70
CA PRO A 123 12.10 -29.61 -22.44
C PRO A 123 12.36 -28.09 -22.35
N GLU A 124 11.59 -27.39 -21.51
CA GLU A 124 11.89 -26.10 -20.85
C GLU A 124 10.65 -25.21 -20.82
N LYS A 125 10.03 -25.17 -19.65
CA LYS A 125 9.58 -23.95 -18.98
C LYS A 125 9.18 -24.38 -17.57
N ALA A 126 10.20 -24.73 -16.80
CA ALA A 126 10.07 -24.74 -15.35
C ALA A 126 9.75 -23.30 -14.96
N ILE A 127 8.49 -23.06 -14.56
CA ILE A 127 8.12 -21.84 -13.85
C ILE A 127 9.00 -21.84 -12.61
N LYS A 128 9.96 -20.92 -12.53
CA LYS A 128 10.83 -20.75 -11.38
C LYS A 128 9.96 -20.25 -10.22
N GLN A 129 9.40 -21.17 -9.44
CA GLN A 129 9.05 -20.86 -8.06
C GLN A 129 10.34 -20.43 -7.36
N ILE A 130 10.45 -19.13 -7.09
CA ILE A 130 11.59 -18.56 -6.40
C ILE A 130 11.72 -19.26 -5.05
N SER A 131 12.92 -19.79 -4.77
CA SER A 131 13.18 -20.52 -3.52
C SER A 131 12.87 -19.63 -2.32
N TYR A 132 12.44 -20.22 -1.20
CA TYR A 132 12.26 -19.49 0.07
C TYR A 132 13.47 -18.60 0.42
N GLU A 133 14.68 -19.04 0.06
CA GLU A 133 15.90 -18.25 0.24
C GLU A 133 16.00 -17.03 -0.67
N GLU A 134 15.53 -17.12 -1.90
CA GLU A 134 15.53 -16.02 -2.87
C GLU A 134 14.43 -15.00 -2.53
N ARG A 135 13.24 -15.45 -2.10
CA ARG A 135 12.18 -14.58 -1.59
C ARG A 135 12.64 -13.79 -0.36
N LYS A 136 13.35 -14.47 0.56
CA LYS A 136 13.97 -13.84 1.73
C LYS A 136 15.09 -12.85 1.36
N LYS A 137 15.81 -13.08 0.25
CA LYS A 137 16.80 -12.12 -0.27
C LYS A 137 16.13 -10.88 -0.82
N LEU A 138 15.06 -11.03 -1.60
CA LEU A 138 14.28 -9.90 -2.13
C LEU A 138 13.68 -9.05 -1.01
N MET A 139 13.05 -9.66 0.00
CA MET A 139 12.56 -8.92 1.18
C MET A 139 13.67 -8.17 1.93
N ARG A 140 14.87 -8.74 2.01
CA ARG A 140 16.03 -8.05 2.61
C ARG A 140 16.55 -6.92 1.74
N ALA A 141 16.54 -7.08 0.41
CA ALA A 141 16.92 -6.05 -0.53
C ALA A 141 15.97 -4.85 -0.44
N ILE A 142 14.65 -5.10 -0.42
CA ILE A 142 13.60 -4.11 -0.21
C ILE A 142 13.83 -3.36 1.12
N SER A 143 13.95 -4.09 2.23
CA SER A 143 14.16 -3.46 3.56
C SER A 143 15.45 -2.64 3.66
N ASN A 144 16.52 -3.04 2.96
CA ASN A 144 17.76 -2.27 2.92
C ASN A 144 17.62 -1.03 2.02
N ALA A 145 16.92 -1.15 0.89
CA ALA A 145 16.65 -0.03 -0.01
C ALA A 145 15.75 1.01 0.67
N GLU A 146 14.71 0.61 1.40
CA GLU A 146 13.86 1.51 2.20
C GLU A 146 14.67 2.34 3.21
N LYS A 147 15.54 1.69 4.00
CA LYS A 147 16.40 2.40 4.95
C LYS A 147 17.36 3.36 4.26
N LYS A 148 17.82 3.02 3.06
CA LYS A 148 18.73 3.85 2.28
C LYS A 148 18.00 5.04 1.66
N ILE A 149 16.77 4.85 1.18
CA ILE A 149 15.85 5.90 0.72
C ILE A 149 15.59 6.88 1.86
N GLU A 150 15.15 6.39 3.02
CA GLU A 150 14.85 7.23 4.20
C GLU A 150 16.05 8.12 4.57
N ARG A 151 17.27 7.54 4.60
CA ARG A 151 18.49 8.29 4.87
C ARG A 151 18.82 9.32 3.79
N LEU A 152 18.70 8.96 2.51
CA LEU A 152 18.99 9.87 1.39
C LEU A 152 17.98 11.02 1.35
N GLU A 153 16.71 10.75 1.60
CA GLU A 153 15.66 11.76 1.71
C GLU A 153 15.93 12.74 2.87
N GLU A 154 16.36 12.24 4.04
CA GLU A 154 16.74 13.10 5.16
C GLU A 154 17.96 13.97 4.84
N GLU A 155 18.99 13.40 4.19
CA GLU A 155 20.17 14.16 3.77
C GLU A 155 19.79 15.22 2.71
N ILE A 156 18.96 14.88 1.72
CA ILE A 156 18.43 15.80 0.70
C ILE A 156 17.62 16.93 1.36
N ALA A 157 16.71 16.61 2.29
CA ALA A 157 15.92 17.61 3.00
C ALA A 157 16.79 18.60 3.80
N ASN A 158 17.90 18.12 4.39
CA ASN A 158 18.88 18.98 5.06
C ASN A 158 19.60 19.92 4.08
N TYR A 159 19.93 19.45 2.88
CA TYR A 159 20.48 20.31 1.82
C TYR A 159 19.45 21.33 1.33
N GLU A 160 18.20 20.93 1.10
CA GLU A 160 17.12 21.83 0.66
C GLU A 160 16.90 22.95 1.69
N LYS A 161 16.84 22.60 2.97
CA LYS A 161 16.73 23.56 4.06
C LYS A 161 17.93 24.51 4.15
N ALA A 162 19.14 24.03 3.85
CA ALA A 162 20.31 24.90 3.77
C ALA A 162 20.25 25.84 2.56
N MET A 163 19.62 25.42 1.47
CA MET A 163 19.44 26.19 0.22
C MET A 163 18.30 27.23 0.31
N GLU A 164 17.40 27.11 1.29
CA GLU A 164 16.35 28.11 1.55
C GLU A 164 16.91 29.48 1.99
N ASP A 165 18.13 29.52 2.53
CA ASP A 165 18.81 30.77 2.89
C ASP A 165 19.33 31.48 1.61
N PRO A 166 18.88 32.72 1.31
CA PRO A 166 19.38 33.50 0.18
C PRO A 166 20.91 33.71 0.19
N GLY A 167 21.56 33.64 1.36
CA GLY A 167 23.01 33.73 1.51
C GLY A 167 23.77 32.46 1.06
N PHE A 168 23.08 31.33 0.94
CA PHE A 168 23.68 30.04 0.58
C PHE A 168 24.42 30.10 -0.76
N TYR A 169 23.78 30.65 -1.80
CA TYR A 169 24.34 30.73 -3.15
C TYR A 169 25.58 31.63 -3.26
N THR A 170 25.76 32.55 -2.31
CA THR A 170 26.89 33.48 -2.27
C THR A 170 28.07 32.99 -1.43
N THR A 171 27.90 31.86 -0.74
CA THR A 171 28.93 31.31 0.17
C THR A 171 29.96 30.49 -0.61
N PRO A 172 31.28 30.62 -0.31
CA PRO A 172 32.31 29.75 -0.88
C PRO A 172 32.01 28.27 -0.56
N GLY A 173 31.95 27.41 -1.58
CA GLY A 173 31.59 25.99 -1.44
C GLY A 173 30.11 25.64 -1.70
N SER A 174 29.29 26.62 -2.08
CA SER A 174 27.90 26.39 -2.50
C SER A 174 27.78 25.49 -3.73
N GLU A 175 28.69 25.63 -4.71
CA GLU A 175 28.75 24.78 -5.91
C GLU A 175 29.06 23.31 -5.58
N GLU A 176 29.92 23.06 -4.61
CA GLU A 176 30.27 21.70 -4.16
C GLU A 176 29.07 21.04 -3.45
N LYS A 177 28.41 21.77 -2.56
CA LYS A 177 27.18 21.30 -1.90
C LYS A 177 26.04 21.07 -2.89
N LEU A 178 25.94 21.88 -3.95
CA LEU A 178 24.93 21.69 -4.99
C LEU A 178 25.20 20.42 -5.80
N LYS A 179 26.47 20.12 -6.09
CA LYS A 179 26.87 18.86 -6.73
C LYS A 179 26.56 17.66 -5.84
N ASP A 180 26.89 17.73 -4.55
CA ASP A 180 26.57 16.66 -3.59
C ASP A 180 25.05 16.43 -3.51
N TYR A 181 24.26 17.51 -3.47
CA TYR A 181 22.80 17.44 -3.51
C TYR A 181 22.28 16.74 -4.78
N GLN A 182 22.79 17.14 -5.95
CA GLN A 182 22.42 16.50 -7.22
C GLN A 182 22.82 15.03 -7.27
N GLN A 183 24.01 14.70 -6.75
CA GLN A 183 24.49 13.32 -6.66
C GLN A 183 23.61 12.49 -5.74
N LYS A 184 23.20 13.02 -4.58
CA LYS A 184 22.29 12.34 -3.66
C LYS A 184 20.89 12.16 -4.25
N LYS A 185 20.40 13.11 -5.04
CA LYS A 185 19.15 12.96 -5.80
C LYS A 185 19.25 11.84 -6.84
N ALA A 186 20.36 11.78 -7.58
CA ALA A 186 20.59 10.70 -8.52
C ALA A 186 20.72 9.34 -7.80
N GLU A 187 21.43 9.29 -6.67
CA GLU A 187 21.54 8.07 -5.86
C GLU A 187 20.18 7.64 -5.28
N LEU A 188 19.32 8.59 -4.89
CA LEU A 188 17.97 8.30 -4.45
C LEU A 188 17.15 7.65 -5.58
N GLU A 189 17.22 8.21 -6.80
CA GLU A 189 16.54 7.67 -7.98
C GLU A 189 16.99 6.24 -8.30
N GLU A 190 18.31 5.98 -8.29
CA GLU A 190 18.85 4.61 -8.49
C GLU A 190 18.38 3.63 -7.42
N VAL A 191 18.33 4.05 -6.15
CA VAL A 191 17.88 3.17 -5.05
C VAL A 191 16.37 2.93 -5.11
N MET A 192 15.59 3.93 -5.55
CA MET A 192 14.17 3.77 -5.81
C MET A 192 13.89 2.79 -6.95
N GLU A 193 14.65 2.87 -8.06
CA GLU A 193 14.56 1.93 -9.17
C GLU A 193 14.91 0.50 -8.70
N ALA A 194 15.98 0.33 -7.93
CA ALA A 194 16.36 -0.96 -7.37
C ALA A 194 15.32 -1.52 -6.37
N TRP A 195 14.66 -0.64 -5.61
CA TRP A 195 13.54 -1.03 -4.73
C TRP A 195 12.33 -1.48 -5.57
N GLU A 196 11.99 -0.74 -6.63
CA GLU A 196 10.90 -1.05 -7.54
C GLU A 196 11.13 -2.39 -8.24
N GLU A 197 12.32 -2.62 -8.82
CA GLU A 197 12.68 -3.90 -9.44
C GLU A 197 12.60 -5.06 -8.44
N ALA A 198 13.11 -4.89 -7.22
CA ALA A 198 13.07 -5.92 -6.20
C ALA A 198 11.64 -6.21 -5.71
N SER A 199 10.78 -5.19 -5.68
CA SER A 199 9.36 -5.31 -5.35
C SER A 199 8.60 -6.03 -6.47
N ILE A 200 8.79 -5.63 -7.72
CA ILE A 200 8.20 -6.28 -8.90
C ILE A 200 8.63 -7.75 -8.94
N ALA A 201 9.92 -8.03 -8.76
CA ALA A 201 10.45 -9.40 -8.74
C ALA A 201 9.89 -10.23 -7.57
N LEU A 202 9.56 -9.61 -6.43
CA LEU A 202 8.93 -10.30 -5.30
C LEU A 202 7.45 -10.61 -5.57
N ASP A 203 6.76 -9.71 -6.26
CA ASP A 203 5.36 -9.88 -6.68
C ASP A 203 5.24 -10.93 -7.79
N GLU A 204 6.08 -10.86 -8.82
CA GLU A 204 6.17 -11.85 -9.91
C GLU A 204 6.56 -13.25 -9.42
N ALA A 205 7.24 -13.33 -8.28
CA ALA A 205 7.62 -14.57 -7.61
C ALA A 205 6.53 -15.14 -6.69
N GLY A 206 5.52 -14.32 -6.37
CA GLY A 206 4.36 -14.68 -5.57
C GLY A 206 3.21 -15.31 -6.38
N ASP A 207 3.23 -15.14 -7.71
CA ASP A 207 2.41 -15.85 -8.70
C ASP A 207 2.93 -17.29 -8.97
#